data_AF-A0A961VUD7-F1
#
_entry.id   AF-A0A961VUD7-F1
#
_cell.length_a   1.000
_cell.length_b   1.000
_cell.length_c   1.000
_cell.angle_alpha   90.00
_cell.angle_beta   90.00
_cell.angle_gamma   90.00
#
_symmetry.space_group_name_H-M   'P 1'
#
loop_
_entity.id
_entity.type
_entity.pdbx_description
1 polymer ?
#
loop_
_entity_poly.entity_id
_entity_poly.type
_entity_poly.pdbx_seq_one_letter_code
_entity_poly.pdbx_strand_id
1 'polypeptide(L)'
;MQQICLDARPVGIATGGVLTLTIAAAPNTGSVCVRAVDEVSGAAFEQEVTADLPAANQVLSPRLFMNNGATAAAVAFDCSGVYLEIDY
;
A
#
# COMPACT_ATOMS: atom_id res chain seq x y z
N MET A 1 -17.35 -4.47 2.86
CA MET A 1 -15.89 -4.28 2.87
C MET A 1 -15.52 -3.75 1.50
N GLN A 2 -15.31 -2.45 1.37
CA GLN A 2 -14.91 -1.82 0.10
C GLN A 2 -13.41 -2.03 -0.08
N GLN A 3 -12.99 -2.50 -1.24
CA GLN A 3 -11.58 -2.65 -1.59
C GLN A 3 -11.20 -1.45 -2.46
N ILE A 4 -10.17 -0.71 -2.03
CA ILE A 4 -9.57 0.33 -2.86
C ILE A 4 -8.72 -0.39 -3.92
N CYS A 5 -9.13 -0.26 -5.18
CA CYS A 5 -8.42 -0.85 -6.31
C CYS A 5 -7.50 0.20 -6.92
N LEU A 6 -6.20 -0.08 -6.91
CA LEU A 6 -5.21 0.69 -7.65
C LEU A 6 -5.14 0.15 -9.08
N ASP A 7 -4.74 0.99 -10.04
CA ASP A 7 -4.50 0.51 -11.40
C ASP A 7 -3.39 -0.55 -11.34
N ALA A 8 -3.73 -1.80 -11.67
CA ALA A 8 -2.83 -2.93 -11.52
C ALA A 8 -1.64 -2.79 -12.49
N ARG A 9 -0.56 -2.17 -12.01
CA ARG A 9 0.74 -2.16 -12.69
C ARG A 9 1.68 -3.12 -11.96
N PRO A 10 2.21 -4.15 -12.63
CA PRO A 10 3.19 -5.02 -12.00
C PRO A 10 4.44 -4.21 -11.66
N VAL A 11 4.81 -4.23 -10.38
CA VAL A 11 6.11 -3.73 -9.90
C VAL A 11 7.02 -4.95 -9.76
N GLY A 12 7.99 -5.07 -10.66
CA GLY A 12 8.99 -6.13 -10.58
C GLY A 12 9.97 -5.84 -9.44
N ILE A 13 10.20 -6.82 -8.56
CA ILE A 13 11.20 -6.72 -7.50
C ILE A 13 12.21 -7.84 -7.71
N ALA A 14 13.50 -7.51 -7.65
CA ALA A 14 14.57 -8.49 -7.74
C ALA A 14 14.54 -9.46 -6.55
N THR A 15 15.12 -10.65 -6.70
CA THR A 15 15.30 -11.58 -5.58
C THR A 15 16.13 -10.92 -4.48
N GLY A 16 15.60 -10.89 -3.25
CA GLY A 16 16.21 -10.19 -2.12
C GLY A 16 15.97 -8.67 -2.12
N GLY A 17 15.15 -8.15 -3.03
CA GLY A 17 14.76 -6.74 -3.05
C GLY A 17 13.74 -6.37 -1.97
N VAL A 18 13.69 -5.08 -1.66
CA VAL A 18 12.82 -4.51 -0.62
C VAL A 18 11.85 -3.55 -1.28
N LEU A 19 10.57 -3.64 -0.91
CA LEU A 19 9.53 -2.69 -1.31
C LEU A 19 9.15 -1.82 -0.13
N THR A 20 9.16 -0.51 -0.34
CA THR A 20 8.49 0.42 0.57
C THR A 20 7.15 0.81 -0.02
N LEU A 21 6.06 0.54 0.70
CA LEU A 21 4.71 1.00 0.39
C LEU A 21 4.33 2.12 1.35
N THR A 22 4.01 3.29 0.81
CA THR A 22 3.45 4.43 1.56
C THR A 22 2.04 4.68 1.09
N ILE A 23 1.11 4.75 2.05
CA ILE A 23 -0.28 5.16 1.83
C ILE A 23 -0.51 6.35 2.75
N ALA A 24 -0.83 7.50 2.19
CA ALA A 24 -1.01 8.74 2.94
C ALA A 24 -2.28 9.46 2.49
N ALA A 25 -2.95 10.10 3.45
CA ALA A 25 -4.07 11.00 3.19
C ALA A 25 -3.85 12.25 4.03
N ALA A 26 -4.12 13.42 3.47
CA ALA A 26 -4.14 14.64 4.26
C ALA A 26 -5.43 14.69 5.11
N PRO A 27 -5.43 15.35 6.28
CA PRO A 27 -6.60 15.42 7.14
C PRO A 27 -7.83 15.93 6.40
N ASN A 28 -8.96 15.22 6.54
CA ASN A 28 -10.26 15.56 5.94
C ASN A 28 -10.26 15.65 4.41
N THR A 29 -9.23 15.13 3.73
CA THR A 29 -9.23 15.05 2.27
C THR A 29 -9.98 13.82 1.81
N GLY A 30 -10.72 13.96 0.70
CA GLY A 30 -11.40 12.85 0.04
C GLY A 30 -10.50 12.07 -0.93
N SER A 31 -9.18 12.12 -0.73
CA SER A 31 -8.20 11.42 -1.57
C SER A 31 -7.10 10.77 -0.75
N VAL A 32 -6.49 9.74 -1.35
CA VAL A 32 -5.38 8.98 -0.77
C VAL A 32 -4.27 8.91 -1.81
N CYS A 33 -3.04 9.21 -1.42
CA CYS A 33 -1.86 9.01 -2.24
C CYS A 33 -1.23 7.66 -1.89
N VAL A 34 -0.96 6.85 -2.92
CA VAL A 34 -0.22 5.60 -2.79
C VAL A 34 1.11 5.72 -3.53
N ARG A 35 2.18 5.29 -2.88
CA ARG A 35 3.52 5.23 -3.43
C ARG A 35 4.18 3.89 -3.12
N ALA A 36 4.72 3.22 -4.15
CA ALA A 36 5.50 2.01 -3.99
C ALA A 36 6.90 2.21 -4.58
N VAL A 37 7.95 1.86 -3.84
CA VAL A 37 9.35 2.01 -4.25
C VAL A 37 10.09 0.69 -4.13
N ASP A 38 10.69 0.23 -5.22
CA ASP A 38 11.74 -0.78 -5.16
C ASP A 38 13.02 -0.10 -4.65
N GLU A 39 13.41 -0.39 -3.41
CA GLU A 39 14.55 0.23 -2.75
C GLU A 39 15.90 -0.16 -3.37
N VAL A 40 15.93 -1.21 -4.19
CA VAL A 40 17.15 -1.62 -4.89
C VAL A 40 17.38 -0.78 -6.14
N SER A 41 16.34 -0.60 -6.97
CA SER A 41 16.45 0.14 -8.24
C SER A 41 16.07 1.62 -8.13
N GLY A 42 15.35 2.02 -7.08
CA GLY A 42 14.75 3.34 -6.92
C GLY A 42 13.52 3.57 -7.79
N ALA A 43 13.06 2.57 -8.55
CA ALA A 43 11.86 2.69 -9.37
C ALA A 43 10.63 2.90 -8.47
N ALA A 44 9.81 3.89 -8.82
CA ALA A 44 8.64 4.27 -8.05
C ALA A 44 7.36 4.27 -8.89
N PHE A 45 6.27 3.82 -8.27
CA PHE A 45 4.90 4.01 -8.73
C PHE A 45 4.20 4.97 -7.77
N GLU A 46 3.47 5.95 -8.32
CA GLU A 46 2.68 6.91 -7.56
C GLU A 46 1.29 7.06 -8.17
N GLN A 47 0.26 7.04 -7.33
CA GLN A 47 -1.13 7.24 -7.74
C GLN A 47 -1.90 7.99 -6.65
N GLU A 48 -2.62 9.04 -7.06
CA GLU A 48 -3.70 9.60 -6.26
C GLU A 48 -4.99 8.83 -6.55
N VAL A 49 -5.67 8.42 -5.48
CA VAL A 49 -6.96 7.74 -5.51
C VAL A 49 -8.02 8.73 -5.03
N THR A 50 -9.04 8.97 -5.86
CA THR A 50 -10.16 9.89 -5.56
C THR A 50 -11.52 9.22 -5.66
N ALA A 51 -11.57 7.92 -5.93
CA ALA A 51 -12.78 7.13 -6.09
C ALA A 51 -12.71 5.88 -5.22
N ASP A 52 -13.87 5.27 -4.95
CA ASP A 52 -14.00 4.07 -4.11
C ASP A 52 -13.41 4.21 -2.70
N LEU A 53 -13.41 5.44 -2.18
CA LEU A 53 -13.01 5.78 -0.82
C LEU A 53 -14.23 5.91 0.11
N PRO A 54 -14.09 5.51 1.38
CA PRO A 54 -15.04 5.87 2.43
C PRO A 54 -15.16 7.39 2.61
N ALA A 55 -16.17 7.85 3.34
CA ALA A 55 -16.27 9.27 3.67
C ALA A 55 -15.02 9.73 4.45
N ALA A 56 -14.58 10.98 4.24
CA ALA A 56 -13.31 11.51 4.76
C ALA A 56 -13.15 11.48 6.29
N ASN A 57 -14.22 11.18 7.04
CA ASN A 57 -14.24 11.03 8.49
C ASN A 57 -14.32 9.57 8.97
N GLN A 58 -14.17 8.59 8.07
CA GLN A 58 -14.20 7.17 8.41
C GLN A 58 -12.79 6.60 8.53
N VAL A 59 -12.59 5.73 9.52
CA VAL A 59 -11.30 5.06 9.76
C VAL A 59 -11.01 4.06 8.64
N LEU A 60 -9.85 4.22 8.01
CA LEU A 60 -9.25 3.19 7.16
C LEU A 60 -8.37 2.30 8.05
N SER A 61 -8.58 0.98 7.97
CA SER A 61 -7.69 0.01 8.60
C SER A 61 -6.87 -0.69 7.51
N PRO A 62 -5.52 -0.65 7.58
CA PRO A 62 -4.71 -1.38 6.64
C PRO A 62 -4.86 -2.87 6.89
N ARG A 63 -4.82 -3.63 5.80
CA ARG A 63 -4.80 -5.08 5.85
C ARG A 63 -3.84 -5.57 4.79
N LEU A 64 -2.81 -6.27 5.26
CA LEU A 64 -1.70 -6.72 4.45
C LEU A 64 -1.91 -8.19 4.08
N PHE A 65 -1.80 -8.50 2.80
CA PHE A 65 -1.79 -9.87 2.29
C PHE A 65 -0.60 -10.01 1.35
N MET A 66 0.11 -11.13 1.44
CA MET A 66 1.18 -11.49 0.51
C MET A 66 0.89 -12.89 -0.03
N ASN A 67 0.91 -13.03 -1.36
CA ASN A 67 0.68 -14.30 -2.05
C ASN A 67 1.84 -14.52 -3.01
N ASN A 68 2.43 -15.72 -3.01
CA ASN A 68 3.56 -16.08 -3.87
C ASN A 68 3.16 -16.88 -5.12
N GLY A 69 1.86 -16.93 -5.45
CA GLY A 69 1.39 -17.57 -6.70
C GLY A 69 1.65 -19.08 -6.76
N ALA A 70 1.83 -19.74 -5.61
CA ALA A 70 1.90 -21.18 -5.40
C ALA A 70 3.21 -21.94 -5.73
N THR A 71 4.33 -21.29 -6.11
CA THR A 71 5.57 -22.03 -6.50
C THR A 71 6.88 -21.65 -5.76
N ALA A 72 6.89 -20.71 -4.82
CA ALA A 72 8.09 -20.34 -4.05
C ALA A 72 7.94 -20.60 -2.54
N ALA A 73 9.05 -20.63 -1.81
CA ALA A 73 9.13 -20.83 -0.35
C ALA A 73 8.34 -19.77 0.45
N ALA A 74 8.14 -20.04 1.74
CA ALA A 74 7.33 -19.23 2.66
C ALA A 74 7.54 -17.72 2.47
N VAL A 75 6.44 -17.00 2.23
CA VAL A 75 6.42 -15.53 2.23
C VAL A 75 6.04 -15.06 3.62
N ALA A 76 6.95 -14.33 4.25
CA ALA A 76 6.74 -13.73 5.55
C ALA A 76 6.82 -12.21 5.42
N PHE A 77 5.96 -11.51 6.16
CA PHE A 77 6.26 -10.14 6.54
C PHE A 77 7.28 -10.21 7.67
N ASP A 78 8.57 -10.10 7.36
CA ASP A 78 9.62 -10.09 8.40
C ASP A 78 9.50 -8.86 9.31
N CYS A 79 8.96 -7.76 8.79
CA CYS A 79 8.67 -6.52 9.53
C CYS A 79 7.38 -5.88 8.99
N SER A 80 6.37 -5.68 9.84
CA SER A 80 5.22 -4.82 9.53
C SER A 80 4.86 -3.97 10.73
N GLY A 81 4.82 -2.64 10.54
CA GLY A 81 4.33 -1.69 11.53
C GLY A 81 3.24 -0.82 10.91
N VAL A 82 2.12 -0.67 11.61
CA VAL A 82 1.05 0.25 11.23
C VAL A 82 1.00 1.34 12.28
N TYR A 83 1.30 2.57 11.87
CA TYR A 83 0.98 3.75 12.66
C TYR A 83 -0.39 4.25 12.22
N LEU A 84 -1.35 4.25 13.14
CA LEU A 84 -2.69 4.79 12.92
C LEU A 84 -2.87 5.94 13.90
N GLU A 85 -2.78 7.16 13.39
CA GLU A 85 -3.08 8.37 14.15
C GLU A 85 -4.52 8.80 13.85
N ILE A 86 -5.27 9.09 14.92
CA ILE A 86 -6.62 9.67 14.86
C ILE A 86 -6.51 11.01 15.57
N ASP A 87 -6.17 12.03 14.80
CA ASP A 87 -6.19 13.38 15.32
C ASP A 87 -7.64 13.87 15.40
N TYR A 88 -8.07 14.16 16.63
CA TYR A 88 -9.15 15.10 16.90
C TYR A 88 -8.55 16.34 17.58
#